data_AF-A0A914WD10-F1
#
_entry.id   AF-A0A914WD10-F1
#
_cell.length_a   1.000
_cell.length_b   1.000
_cell.length_c   1.000
_cell.angle_alpha   90.00
_cell.angle_beta   90.00
_cell.angle_gamma   90.00
#
_symmetry.space_group_name_H-M   'P 1'
#
loop_
_entity.id
_entity.type
_entity.pdbx_description
1 polymer ?
#
loop_
_entity_poly.entity_id
_entity_poly.type
_entity_poly.pdbx_seq_one_letter_code
_entity_poly.pdbx_strand_id
1 'polypeptide(L)'
;MAPLLRGDLNTGIPAPPILHADPVQGPVQPITTAEVEEALRRMKNGKPTGPDDIATELWKSRSWNPATWLTMFFNKIVTEKKAPTNWSCSIMVPIWKKKGSPANPTPQSYDEDL
;
A
#
# COMPACT_ATOMS: atom_id res chain seq x y z
N MET A 1 41.54 22.91 -24.38
CA MET A 1 40.89 23.39 -23.15
C MET A 1 39.44 23.74 -23.46
N ALA A 2 38.50 22.99 -22.89
CA ALA A 2 37.08 23.31 -22.79
C ALA A 2 36.51 22.52 -21.60
N PRO A 3 35.77 23.12 -20.65
CA PRO A 3 35.15 22.37 -19.56
C PRO A 3 33.80 21.79 -20.01
N LEU A 4 33.56 20.52 -19.67
CA LEU A 4 32.25 19.88 -19.80
C LEU A 4 31.36 20.31 -18.63
N LEU A 5 30.18 20.85 -18.96
CA LEU A 5 29.14 21.25 -18.01
C LEU A 5 28.65 20.01 -17.25
N ARG A 6 28.71 20.06 -15.91
CA ARG A 6 28.03 19.06 -15.05
C ARG A 6 26.52 19.26 -15.24
N GLY A 7 25.84 18.24 -15.77
CA GLY A 7 24.39 18.15 -15.69
C GLY A 7 23.99 17.68 -14.29
N ASP A 8 23.25 18.50 -13.58
CA ASP A 8 22.70 18.15 -12.28
C ASP A 8 21.68 17.01 -12.44
N LEU A 9 21.99 15.82 -11.92
CA LEU A 9 21.13 14.63 -11.96
C LEU A 9 19.95 14.67 -10.97
N ASN A 10 19.68 15.83 -10.34
CA ASN A 10 18.69 15.98 -9.27
C ASN A 10 17.36 16.61 -9.71
N THR A 11 17.08 16.72 -11.01
CA THR A 11 15.71 17.00 -11.44
C THR A 11 14.90 15.71 -11.41
N GLY A 12 14.51 15.28 -10.20
CA GLY A 12 13.47 14.27 -10.04
C GLY A 12 12.27 14.68 -10.87
N ILE A 13 11.69 13.74 -11.61
CA ILE A 13 10.49 14.00 -12.42
C ILE A 13 9.48 14.70 -11.50
N PRO A 14 9.06 15.96 -11.79
CA PRO A 14 8.08 16.62 -10.96
C PRO A 14 6.85 15.73 -10.95
N ALA A 15 6.39 15.35 -9.75
CA ALA A 15 5.16 14.60 -9.62
C ALA A 15 4.08 15.35 -10.41
N PRO A 16 3.31 14.67 -11.27
CA PRO A 16 2.22 15.33 -11.98
C PRO A 16 1.35 16.05 -10.94
N PRO A 17 0.87 17.27 -11.23
CA PRO A 17 -0.04 17.97 -10.34
C PRO A 17 -1.14 17.01 -9.94
N ILE A 18 -1.35 16.84 -8.63
CA ILE A 18 -2.49 16.08 -8.14
C ILE A 18 -3.71 16.79 -8.71
N LEU A 19 -4.38 16.18 -9.69
CA LEU A 19 -5.60 16.73 -10.25
C LEU A 19 -6.62 16.71 -9.10
N HIS A 20 -6.86 17.88 -8.53
CA HIS A 20 -7.94 18.09 -7.57
C HIS A 20 -9.23 17.87 -8.35
N ALA A 21 -9.78 16.67 -8.24
CA ALA A 21 -11.13 16.40 -8.70
C ALA A 21 -12.10 17.22 -7.85
N ASP A 22 -13.13 17.77 -8.48
CA ASP A 22 -14.20 18.42 -7.74
C ASP A 22 -14.79 17.43 -6.72
N PRO A 23 -15.04 17.87 -5.47
CA PRO A 23 -15.65 17.01 -4.48
C PRO A 23 -16.97 16.45 -5.01
N VAL A 24 -17.13 15.12 -4.95
CA VAL A 24 -18.40 14.49 -5.30
C VAL A 24 -19.48 15.06 -4.38
N GLN A 25 -20.43 15.80 -4.97
CA GLN A 25 -21.53 16.38 -4.22
C GLN A 25 -22.64 15.36 -4.05
N GLY A 26 -22.96 15.03 -2.80
CA GLY A 26 -24.08 14.16 -2.45
C GLY A 26 -23.76 13.20 -1.29
N PRO A 27 -24.75 12.43 -0.82
CA PRO A 27 -24.52 11.37 0.14
C PRO A 27 -23.55 10.33 -0.41
N VAL A 28 -22.60 9.88 0.42
CA VAL A 28 -21.75 8.75 0.05
C VAL A 28 -22.62 7.50 -0.01
N GLN A 29 -22.63 6.82 -1.16
CA GLN A 29 -23.36 5.57 -1.32
C GLN A 29 -22.76 4.49 -0.41
N PRO A 30 -23.58 3.68 0.26
CA PRO A 30 -23.08 2.58 1.08
C PRO A 30 -22.43 1.53 0.20
N ILE A 31 -21.33 0.96 0.70
CA ILE A 31 -20.68 -0.19 0.07
C ILE A 31 -21.61 -1.39 0.21
N THR A 32 -21.84 -2.10 -0.89
CA THR A 32 -22.72 -3.27 -0.94
C THR A 32 -21.93 -4.57 -0.75
N THR A 33 -22.60 -5.61 -0.26
CA THR A 33 -21.97 -6.94 -0.14
C THR A 33 -21.56 -7.51 -1.49
N ALA A 34 -22.33 -7.25 -2.56
CA ALA A 34 -22.00 -7.70 -3.91
C ALA A 34 -20.68 -7.09 -4.42
N GLU A 35 -20.44 -5.80 -4.16
CA GLU A 35 -19.16 -5.15 -4.50
C GLU A 35 -17.99 -5.79 -3.76
N VAL A 36 -18.16 -6.08 -2.47
CA VAL A 36 -17.14 -6.73 -1.64
C VAL A 36 -16.88 -8.16 -2.11
N GLU A 37 -17.93 -8.94 -2.42
CA GLU A 37 -17.80 -10.29 -2.97
C GLU A 37 -17.02 -10.31 -4.29
N GLU A 38 -17.32 -9.37 -5.19
CA GLU A 38 -16.60 -9.23 -6.46
C GLU A 38 -15.13 -8.84 -6.22
N ALA A 39 -14.86 -7.93 -5.27
CA ALA A 39 -13.49 -7.57 -4.90
C ALA A 39 -12.71 -8.78 -4.35
N LEU A 40 -13.32 -9.55 -3.44
CA LEU A 40 -12.74 -10.79 -2.89
C LEU A 40 -12.48 -11.82 -4.00
N ARG A 41 -13.41 -11.99 -4.94
CA ARG A 41 -13.26 -12.90 -6.08
C ARG A 41 -12.04 -12.56 -6.95
N ARG A 42 -11.77 -11.26 -7.14
CA ARG A 42 -10.64 -10.74 -7.93
C ARG A 42 -9.28 -10.90 -7.27
N MET A 43 -9.21 -11.17 -5.96
CA MET A 43 -7.93 -11.37 -5.26
C MET A 43 -7.19 -12.62 -5.77
N LYS A 44 -5.87 -12.51 -5.93
CA LYS A 44 -5.00 -13.60 -6.43
C LYS A 44 -4.61 -14.55 -5.30
N ASN A 45 -4.78 -15.85 -5.54
CA ASN A 45 -4.34 -16.90 -4.62
C ASN A 45 -2.80 -17.07 -4.67
N GLY A 46 -2.25 -17.76 -3.67
CA GLY A 46 -0.84 -18.16 -3.60
C GLY A 46 0.12 -16.99 -3.38
N LYS A 47 -0.39 -15.87 -2.84
CA LYS A 47 0.45 -14.74 -2.42
C LYS A 47 1.02 -15.00 -1.03
N PRO A 48 2.30 -14.67 -0.78
CA PRO A 48 2.84 -14.67 0.58
C PRO A 48 1.97 -13.82 1.50
N THR A 49 1.76 -14.28 2.72
CA THR A 49 1.03 -13.53 3.75
C THR A 49 1.83 -12.31 4.18
N GLY A 50 1.12 -11.28 4.66
CA GLY A 50 1.75 -10.14 5.30
C GLY A 50 2.23 -10.48 6.71
N PRO A 51 2.71 -9.49 7.48
CA PRO A 51 3.04 -9.65 8.89
C PRO A 51 1.85 -10.09 9.78
N ASP A 52 0.63 -9.99 9.26
CA ASP A 52 -0.60 -10.46 9.89
C ASP A 52 -0.86 -11.96 9.74
N ASP A 53 -0.08 -12.64 8.90
CA ASP A 53 -0.21 -14.05 8.53
C ASP A 53 -1.59 -14.43 7.95
N ILE A 54 -2.32 -13.47 7.36
CA ILE A 54 -3.65 -13.72 6.82
C ILE A 54 -3.57 -14.01 5.31
N ALA A 55 -3.87 -15.24 4.93
CA ALA A 55 -3.93 -15.66 3.54
C ALA A 55 -5.13 -15.04 2.79
N THR A 56 -4.96 -14.75 1.51
CA THR A 56 -6.04 -14.28 0.62
C THR A 56 -7.19 -15.29 0.55
N GLU A 57 -6.86 -16.56 0.64
CA GLU A 57 -7.75 -17.71 0.64
C GLU A 57 -8.70 -17.69 1.84
N LEU A 58 -8.26 -17.16 2.99
CA LEU A 58 -9.13 -16.99 4.16
C LEU A 58 -10.24 -15.98 3.87
N TRP A 59 -9.91 -14.87 3.21
CA TRP A 59 -10.88 -13.86 2.80
C TRP A 59 -11.84 -14.34 1.71
N LYS A 60 -11.40 -15.28 0.87
CA LYS A 60 -12.23 -15.90 -0.17
C LYS A 60 -13.04 -17.10 0.35
N SER A 61 -12.80 -17.54 1.58
CA SER A 61 -13.50 -18.67 2.18
C SER A 61 -14.92 -18.30 2.57
N ARG A 62 -15.84 -19.27 2.52
CA ARG A 62 -17.23 -19.09 3.01
C ARG A 62 -17.38 -19.40 4.50
N SER A 63 -16.30 -19.68 5.22
CA SER A 63 -16.39 -20.26 6.57
C SER A 63 -16.95 -19.30 7.62
N TRP A 64 -16.79 -17.99 7.43
CA TRP A 64 -17.21 -16.98 8.41
C TRP A 64 -17.92 -15.77 7.80
N ASN A 65 -18.36 -15.84 6.53
CA ASN A 65 -19.00 -14.76 5.80
C ASN A 65 -18.16 -13.45 5.75
N PRO A 66 -16.92 -13.50 5.22
CA PRO A 66 -16.02 -12.35 5.16
C PRO A 66 -16.62 -11.14 4.45
N ALA A 67 -17.39 -11.36 3.38
CA ALA A 67 -18.00 -10.27 2.62
C ALA A 67 -18.98 -9.45 3.47
N THR A 68 -19.85 -10.11 4.24
CA THR A 68 -20.81 -9.43 5.13
C THR A 68 -20.09 -8.63 6.20
N TRP A 69 -19.09 -9.23 6.85
CA TRP A 69 -18.31 -8.56 7.90
C TRP A 69 -17.56 -7.35 7.36
N LEU A 70 -16.86 -7.49 6.22
CA LEU A 70 -16.14 -6.40 5.56
C LEU A 70 -17.08 -5.28 5.12
N THR A 71 -18.27 -5.62 4.62
CA THR A 71 -19.28 -4.63 4.23
C THR A 71 -19.68 -3.77 5.44
N MET A 72 -19.96 -4.40 6.58
CA MET A 72 -20.29 -3.67 7.81
C MET A 72 -19.11 -2.80 8.28
N PHE A 73 -17.90 -3.36 8.24
CA PHE A 73 -16.69 -2.67 8.67
C PHE A 73 -16.37 -1.42 7.82
N PHE A 74 -16.39 -1.55 6.49
CA PHE A 74 -16.10 -0.42 5.60
C PHE A 74 -17.18 0.66 5.67
N ASN A 75 -18.46 0.27 5.72
CA ASN A 75 -19.53 1.24 5.90
C ASN A 75 -19.40 2.00 7.24
N LYS A 76 -18.99 1.33 8.32
CA LYS A 76 -18.70 1.99 9.60
C LYS A 76 -17.60 3.04 9.44
N ILE A 77 -16.49 2.73 8.77
CA ILE A 77 -15.40 3.67 8.50
C ILE A 77 -15.90 4.89 7.70
N VAL A 78 -16.70 4.65 6.65
CA VAL A 78 -17.26 5.71 5.80
C VAL A 78 -18.22 6.60 6.59
N THR A 79 -19.10 6.02 7.40
CA THR A 79 -20.06 6.76 8.23
C THR A 79 -19.36 7.56 9.33
N GLU A 80 -18.39 6.96 10.04
CA GLU A 80 -17.68 7.62 11.13
C GLU A 80 -16.60 8.61 10.64
N LYS A 81 -16.21 8.52 9.37
CA LYS A 81 -15.10 9.27 8.75
C LYS A 81 -13.79 9.10 9.54
N LYS A 82 -13.57 7.91 10.10
CA LYS A 82 -12.41 7.58 10.92
C LYS A 82 -11.74 6.30 10.41
N ALA A 83 -10.49 6.44 9.98
CA ALA A 83 -9.66 5.29 9.66
C ALA A 83 -9.16 4.60 10.95
N PRO A 84 -8.99 3.27 10.93
CA PRO A 84 -8.32 2.54 12.01
C PRO A 84 -6.92 3.10 12.30
N THR A 85 -6.59 3.29 13.58
CA THR A 85 -5.29 3.86 14.01
C THR A 85 -4.09 3.02 13.56
N ASN A 86 -4.26 1.71 13.45
CA ASN A 86 -3.19 0.83 12.96
C ASN A 86 -2.86 1.05 11.48
N TRP A 87 -3.73 1.69 10.68
CA TRP A 87 -3.45 1.99 9.27
C TRP A 87 -2.44 3.14 9.10
N SER A 88 -2.22 3.97 10.13
CA SER A 88 -1.16 4.98 10.12
C SER A 88 0.23 4.41 10.50
N CYS A 89 0.31 3.14 10.86
CA CYS A 89 1.56 2.47 11.19
C CYS A 89 2.02 1.59 10.03
N SER A 90 3.30 1.69 9.64
CA SER A 90 3.92 0.80 8.65
C SER A 90 4.93 -0.14 9.33
N ILE A 91 4.97 -1.40 8.86
CA ILE A 91 5.99 -2.37 9.27
C ILE A 91 6.99 -2.48 8.12
N MET A 92 8.26 -2.12 8.40
CA MET A 92 9.34 -2.22 7.42
C MET A 92 10.05 -3.56 7.58
N VAL A 93 9.88 -4.46 6.60
CA VAL A 93 10.60 -5.74 6.57
C VAL A 93 11.74 -5.65 5.55
N PRO A 94 13.02 -5.56 5.97
CA PRO A 94 14.14 -5.50 5.04
C PRO A 94 14.28 -6.83 4.29
N ILE A 95 14.24 -6.77 2.95
CA ILE A 95 14.49 -7.94 2.10
C ILE A 95 15.91 -7.86 1.57
N TRP A 96 16.78 -8.75 2.04
CA TRP A 96 18.13 -8.88 1.51
C TRP A 96 18.10 -9.35 0.04
N LYS A 97 18.55 -8.49 -0.88
CA LYS A 97 18.85 -8.89 -2.26
C LYS A 97 20.29 -9.40 -2.28
N LYS A 98 20.50 -10.66 -2.63
CA LYS A 98 21.84 -11.28 -2.73
C LYS A 98 22.69 -10.60 -3.83
N LYS A 99 23.24 -9.42 -3.56
CA LYS A 99 24.22 -8.74 -4.42
C LYS A 99 25.41 -8.35 -3.54
N GLY A 100 26.56 -8.98 -3.81
CA GLY A 100 27.80 -8.84 -3.04
C GLY A 100 28.26 -10.16 -2.41
N SER A 101 29.59 -10.35 -2.33
CA SER A 101 30.21 -11.50 -1.68
C SER A 101 30.04 -11.42 -0.15
N PRO A 102 29.80 -12.55 0.56
CA PRO A 102 29.62 -12.57 2.02
C PRO A 102 30.80 -12.05 2.86
N ALA A 103 31.96 -11.83 2.23
CA ALA A 103 33.22 -11.57 2.91
C ALA A 103 33.45 -10.09 3.26
N ASN A 104 32.62 -9.15 2.81
CA ASN A 104 32.79 -7.75 3.16
C ASN A 104 31.47 -6.95 3.05
N PRO A 105 30.68 -6.83 4.13
CA PRO A 105 29.63 -5.83 4.17
C PRO A 105 30.29 -4.47 4.36
N THR A 106 30.58 -3.75 3.27
CA THR A 106 30.82 -2.32 3.38
C THR A 106 29.51 -1.70 3.85
N PRO A 107 29.47 -1.02 5.01
CA PRO A 107 28.32 -0.20 5.36
C PRO A 107 28.17 0.81 4.23
N GLN A 108 27.05 0.77 3.52
CA GLN A 108 26.68 1.89 2.68
C GLN A 108 26.43 3.03 3.67
N SER A 109 27.35 3.99 3.72
CA SER A 109 27.22 5.19 4.54
C SER A 109 25.84 5.76 4.29
N TYR A 110 25.03 5.83 5.35
CA TYR A 110 23.91 6.75 5.35
C TYR A 110 24.56 8.13 5.36
N ASP A 111 24.37 8.90 4.30
CA ASP A 111 24.64 10.34 4.35
C ASP A 111 23.66 10.91 5.37
N GLU A 112 24.14 11.15 6.60
CA GLU A 112 23.45 11.99 7.56
C GLU A 112 23.61 13.43 7.10
N ASP A 113 22.61 13.97 6.41
CA ASP A 113 22.41 15.41 6.31
C ASP A 113 20.91 15.73 6.32
N LEU A 114 20.49 16.39 7.41
CA LEU A 114 19.20 17.02 7.63
C LEU A 114 19.04 18.29 6.77
#